data_AF-A0A1Q9P050-F1
#
_entry.id   AF-A0A1Q9P050-F1
#
_cell.length_a   1.000
_cell.length_b   1.000
_cell.length_c   1.000
_cell.angle_alpha   90.00
_cell.angle_beta   90.00
_cell.angle_gamma   90.00
#
_symmetry.space_group_name_H-M   'P 1'
#
loop_
_entity.id
_entity.type
_entity.pdbx_description
1 polymer ?
#
loop_
_entity_poly.entity_id
_entity_poly.type
_entity_poly.pdbx_seq_one_letter_code
_entity_poly.pdbx_strand_id
1 'polypeptide(L)'
;MDFFLLIIGAALVLAYIGAFILKKLGIPQTLGFMLAGIVLALAGILTEQSIHDLQFFVALALGLIGYNIGHELSNPNLTRGRIRRLLIIVFIEATAAFALVAFLTFMLLSSVGFPQAFPTAILFGAVASATAPAATADVVWECECEGPVTSSLMFVLAADDIAAVILTNSAIAFALWVYVPDSLAFTSVLFQPVIGIFGSVILGIVFGLIFLYPVNTENDRGKLLELEIGMVILLIGFIETINLYLESQGFLIHISDIFAAMVFGYLVRSRISHDKEQVPELLERVMAPIVMIFFVMVGGRMAQLLT
;
A
#
# COMPACT_ATOMS: atom_id res chain seq x y z
N MET A 1 3.26 26.32 13.64
CA MET A 1 2.74 24.93 13.67
C MET A 1 1.20 24.99 13.62
N ASP A 2 0.55 25.62 12.62
CA ASP A 2 -0.77 26.22 12.93
C ASP A 2 -1.92 26.06 11.91
N PHE A 3 -1.76 25.34 10.79
CA PHE A 3 -2.81 25.30 9.76
C PHE A 3 -3.17 23.90 9.24
N PHE A 4 -3.05 22.84 10.06
CA PHE A 4 -3.39 21.47 9.63
C PHE A 4 -4.81 21.33 9.09
N LEU A 5 -5.81 21.93 9.74
CA LEU A 5 -7.19 21.90 9.26
C LEU A 5 -7.36 22.61 7.92
N LEU A 6 -6.61 23.71 7.70
CA LEU A 6 -6.62 24.41 6.43
C LEU A 6 -5.95 23.56 5.34
N ILE A 7 -4.82 22.91 5.64
CA ILE A 7 -4.12 22.03 4.71
C ILE A 7 -5.01 20.87 4.31
N ILE A 8 -5.62 20.18 5.27
CA ILE A 8 -6.52 19.05 5.01
C ILE A 8 -7.77 19.51 4.25
N GLY A 9 -8.39 20.62 4.65
CA GLY A 9 -9.55 21.18 3.97
C GLY A 9 -9.24 21.60 2.53
N ALA A 10 -8.12 22.28 2.31
CA ALA A 10 -7.66 22.68 0.98
C ALA A 10 -7.29 21.46 0.13
N ALA A 11 -6.63 20.47 0.72
CA ALA A 11 -6.32 19.19 0.07
C ALA A 11 -7.60 18.52 -0.45
N LEU A 12 -8.60 18.33 0.39
CA LEU A 12 -9.86 17.68 0.00
C LEU A 12 -10.63 18.48 -1.07
N VAL A 13 -10.75 19.81 -0.90
CA VAL A 13 -11.48 20.66 -1.85
C VAL A 13 -10.77 20.70 -3.21
N LEU A 14 -9.45 20.89 -3.23
CA LEU A 14 -8.69 20.92 -4.48
C LEU A 14 -8.62 19.53 -5.13
N ALA A 15 -8.50 18.46 -4.34
CA ALA A 15 -8.57 17.09 -4.83
C ALA A 15 -9.92 16.83 -5.51
N TYR A 16 -11.03 17.24 -4.89
CA TYR A 16 -12.36 17.14 -5.47
C TYR A 16 -12.49 17.92 -6.79
N ILE A 17 -12.03 19.18 -6.81
CA ILE A 17 -12.04 20.01 -8.03
C ILE A 17 -11.19 19.37 -9.12
N GLY A 18 -9.99 18.90 -8.78
CA GLY A 18 -9.10 18.18 -9.68
C GLY A 18 -9.80 16.95 -10.27
N ALA A 19 -10.29 16.06 -9.41
CA ALA A 19 -11.02 14.87 -9.84
C ALA A 19 -12.22 15.21 -10.74
N PHE A 20 -13.00 16.24 -10.42
CA PHE A 20 -14.11 16.69 -11.26
C PHE A 20 -13.66 17.13 -12.66
N ILE A 21 -12.56 17.87 -12.75
CA ILE A 21 -11.99 18.30 -14.04
C ILE A 21 -11.46 17.11 -14.83
N LEU A 22 -10.66 16.25 -14.19
CA LEU A 22 -10.02 15.10 -14.84
C LEU A 22 -11.07 14.08 -15.31
N LYS A 23 -12.10 13.83 -14.51
CA LYS A 23 -13.23 12.98 -14.88
C LYS A 23 -13.96 13.49 -16.12
N LYS A 24 -14.17 14.80 -16.25
CA LYS A 24 -14.76 15.40 -17.46
C LYS A 24 -13.90 15.21 -18.71
N LEU A 25 -12.59 15.03 -18.54
CA LEU A 25 -11.65 14.75 -19.62
C LEU A 25 -11.50 13.24 -19.91
N GLY A 26 -12.21 12.37 -19.18
CA GLY A 26 -12.08 10.92 -19.30
C GLY A 26 -10.80 10.36 -18.68
N ILE A 27 -10.19 11.09 -17.75
CA ILE A 27 -8.96 10.73 -17.05
C ILE A 27 -9.30 10.30 -15.60
N PRO A 28 -8.64 9.26 -15.05
CA PRO A 28 -8.87 8.81 -13.68
C PRO A 28 -8.82 9.93 -12.62
N GLN A 29 -9.72 9.86 -11.65
CA GLN A 29 -9.82 10.87 -10.58
C GLN A 29 -8.58 10.96 -9.71
N THR A 30 -7.88 9.84 -9.48
CA THR A 30 -6.63 9.77 -8.70
C THR A 30 -5.55 10.74 -9.18
N LEU A 31 -5.47 10.98 -10.49
CA LEU A 31 -4.54 11.97 -11.04
C LEU A 31 -4.90 13.39 -10.59
N GLY A 32 -6.20 13.69 -10.50
CA GLY A 32 -6.69 14.97 -9.99
C GLY A 32 -6.28 15.22 -8.53
N PHE A 33 -6.27 14.17 -7.70
CA PHE A 33 -5.79 14.25 -6.32
C PHE A 33 -4.29 14.56 -6.26
N MET A 34 -3.48 13.87 -7.06
CA MET A 34 -2.02 14.14 -7.13
C MET A 34 -1.71 15.55 -7.63
N LEU A 35 -2.42 16.03 -8.65
CA LEU A 35 -2.26 17.40 -9.16
C LEU A 35 -2.60 18.44 -8.10
N ALA A 36 -3.63 18.22 -7.27
CA ALA A 36 -3.94 19.09 -6.15
C ALA A 36 -2.78 19.17 -5.15
N GLY A 37 -2.11 18.05 -4.88
CA GLY A 37 -0.88 17.99 -4.08
C GLY A 37 0.25 18.83 -4.63
N ILE A 38 0.52 18.71 -5.93
CA ILE A 38 1.54 19.50 -6.63
C ILE A 38 1.22 21.00 -6.51
N VAL A 39 -0.03 21.40 -6.76
CA VAL A 39 -0.46 22.80 -6.65
C VAL A 39 -0.28 23.33 -5.23
N LEU A 40 -0.67 22.56 -4.21
CA LEU A 40 -0.52 22.95 -2.82
C LEU A 40 0.95 23.07 -2.37
N ALA A 41 1.81 22.19 -2.87
CA ALA A 41 3.25 22.24 -2.60
C ALA A 41 3.89 23.48 -3.26
N LEU A 42 3.59 23.73 -4.53
CA LEU A 42 4.07 24.92 -5.25
C LEU A 42 3.55 26.24 -4.66
N ALA A 43 2.35 26.23 -4.08
CA ALA A 43 1.80 27.37 -3.35
C ALA A 43 2.44 27.59 -1.96
N GLY A 44 3.34 26.71 -1.52
CA GLY A 44 3.97 26.76 -0.19
C GLY A 44 3.03 26.39 0.96
N ILE A 45 1.83 25.85 0.67
CA ILE A 45 0.84 25.45 1.67
C ILE A 45 1.17 24.05 2.20
N LEU A 46 1.57 23.14 1.31
CA LEU A 46 1.98 21.77 1.66
C LEU A 46 3.52 21.68 1.70
N THR A 47 4.08 21.94 2.88
CA THR A 47 5.54 21.90 3.12
C THR A 47 6.05 20.50 3.42
N GLU A 48 7.36 20.27 3.34
CA GLU A 48 7.98 18.97 3.67
C GLU A 48 7.66 18.55 5.11
N GLN A 49 7.74 19.50 6.05
CA GLN A 49 7.34 19.29 7.43
C GLN A 49 5.86 18.90 7.55
N SER A 50 4.96 19.58 6.83
CA SER A 50 3.53 19.26 6.85
C SER A 50 3.25 17.85 6.33
N ILE A 51 3.97 17.41 5.29
CA ILE A 51 3.84 16.06 4.76
C ILE A 51 4.34 15.03 5.78
N HIS A 52 5.47 15.30 6.44
CA HIS A 52 6.00 14.45 7.50
C HIS A 52 5.01 14.32 8.68
N ASP A 53 4.46 15.45 9.15
CA ASP A 53 3.50 15.47 10.26
C ASP A 53 2.18 14.77 9.90
N LEU A 54 1.82 14.71 8.62
CA LEU A 54 0.61 14.04 8.10
C LEU A 54 0.89 12.60 7.63
N GLN A 55 2.09 12.05 7.85
CA GLN A 55 2.47 10.72 7.39
C GLN A 55 1.55 9.60 7.91
N PHE A 56 0.91 9.79 9.06
CA PHE A 56 -0.08 8.84 9.57
C PHE A 56 -1.29 8.65 8.62
N PHE A 57 -1.68 9.67 7.83
CA PHE A 57 -2.71 9.52 6.81
C PHE A 57 -2.26 8.59 5.68
N VAL A 58 -0.95 8.53 5.40
CA VAL A 58 -0.38 7.60 4.40
C VAL A 58 -0.56 6.17 4.91
N ALA A 59 -0.06 5.88 6.11
CA ALA A 59 -0.18 4.55 6.72
C ALA A 59 -1.64 4.12 6.85
N LEU A 60 -2.51 5.04 7.29
CA LEU A 60 -3.94 4.79 7.40
C LEU A 60 -4.59 4.45 6.05
N ALA A 61 -4.31 5.24 5.00
CA ALA A 61 -4.82 4.99 3.67
C ALA A 61 -4.36 3.62 3.14
N LEU A 62 -3.06 3.34 3.27
CA LEU A 62 -2.44 2.12 2.78
C LEU A 62 -2.97 0.87 3.49
N GLY A 63 -3.13 0.91 4.82
CA GLY A 63 -3.73 -0.19 5.56
C GLY A 63 -5.20 -0.43 5.20
N LEU A 64 -5.98 0.63 5.00
CA LEU A 64 -7.40 0.48 4.61
C LEU A 64 -7.57 0.04 3.15
N ILE A 65 -6.69 0.49 2.24
CA ILE A 65 -6.59 -0.07 0.89
C ILE A 65 -6.23 -1.55 0.95
N GLY A 66 -5.22 -1.93 1.75
CA GLY A 66 -4.83 -3.31 1.97
C GLY A 66 -5.99 -4.17 2.47
N TYR A 67 -6.74 -3.66 3.45
CA TYR A 67 -7.95 -4.32 3.97
C TYR A 67 -9.00 -4.60 2.89
N ASN A 68 -9.35 -3.61 2.07
CA ASN A 68 -10.31 -3.78 0.97
C ASN A 68 -9.81 -4.77 -0.08
N ILE A 69 -8.53 -4.72 -0.43
CA ILE A 69 -7.91 -5.70 -1.32
C ILE A 69 -8.03 -7.11 -0.73
N GLY A 70 -7.77 -7.25 0.57
CA GLY A 70 -7.93 -8.50 1.30
C GLY A 70 -9.34 -9.07 1.20
N HIS A 71 -10.35 -8.19 1.31
CA HIS A 71 -11.75 -8.57 1.13
C HIS A 71 -12.02 -9.13 -0.27
N GLU A 72 -11.53 -8.47 -1.31
CA GLU A 72 -11.72 -8.91 -2.69
C GLU A 72 -11.01 -10.25 -3.00
N LEU A 73 -9.92 -10.56 -2.29
CA LEU A 73 -9.21 -11.84 -2.45
C LEU A 73 -10.03 -13.07 -2.05
N SER A 74 -11.06 -12.92 -1.21
CA SER A 74 -11.95 -14.02 -0.82
C SER A 74 -13.15 -14.17 -1.77
N ASN A 75 -13.12 -13.55 -2.95
CA ASN A 75 -14.18 -13.63 -3.96
C ASN A 75 -14.39 -15.08 -4.45
N PRO A 76 -15.63 -15.62 -4.45
CA PRO A 76 -15.93 -16.97 -4.91
C PRO A 76 -15.54 -17.25 -6.38
N ASN A 77 -15.36 -16.20 -7.21
CA ASN A 77 -14.89 -16.31 -8.59
C ASN A 77 -13.39 -16.70 -8.70
N LEU A 78 -12.63 -16.63 -7.61
CA LEU A 78 -11.23 -17.03 -7.52
C LEU A 78 -11.09 -18.52 -7.15
N THR A 79 -11.44 -19.39 -8.10
CA THR A 79 -11.24 -20.83 -7.90
C THR A 79 -9.75 -21.18 -7.73
N ARG A 80 -9.44 -22.26 -6.98
CA ARG A 80 -8.07 -22.72 -6.72
C ARG A 80 -7.21 -22.89 -7.99
N GLY A 81 -7.82 -23.37 -9.08
CA GLY A 81 -7.15 -23.52 -10.38
C GLY A 81 -6.88 -22.19 -11.10
N ARG A 82 -7.68 -21.15 -10.84
CA ARG A 82 -7.43 -19.78 -11.33
C ARG A 82 -6.34 -19.12 -10.49
N ILE A 83 -6.41 -19.19 -9.17
CA ILE A 83 -5.38 -18.68 -8.25
C ILE A 83 -3.99 -19.20 -8.62
N ARG A 84 -3.85 -20.51 -8.86
CA ARG A 84 -2.54 -21.08 -9.25
C ARG A 84 -1.98 -20.48 -10.54
N ARG A 85 -2.84 -20.17 -11.51
CA ARG A 85 -2.41 -19.53 -12.77
C ARG A 85 -2.03 -18.07 -12.54
N LEU A 86 -2.81 -17.34 -11.74
CA LEU A 86 -2.52 -15.95 -11.40
C LEU A 86 -1.21 -15.82 -10.61
N LEU A 87 -0.93 -16.73 -9.67
CA LEU A 87 0.35 -16.75 -8.97
C LEU A 87 1.55 -16.98 -9.90
N ILE A 88 1.39 -17.76 -10.97
CA ILE A 88 2.44 -17.93 -11.98
C ILE A 88 2.63 -16.63 -12.77
N ILE A 89 1.54 -15.93 -13.11
CA ILE A 89 1.59 -14.65 -13.80
C ILE A 89 2.35 -13.63 -12.95
N VAL A 90 1.92 -13.42 -11.70
CA VAL A 90 2.56 -12.53 -10.70
C VAL A 90 4.03 -12.85 -10.55
N PHE A 91 4.37 -14.12 -10.40
CA PHE A 91 5.77 -14.53 -10.26
C PHE A 91 6.60 -14.18 -11.51
N ILE A 92 6.09 -14.50 -12.70
CA ILE A 92 6.81 -14.24 -13.95
C ILE A 92 6.91 -12.74 -14.21
N GLU A 93 5.83 -11.97 -14.05
CA GLU A 93 5.81 -10.54 -14.36
C GLU A 93 6.68 -9.75 -13.37
N ALA A 94 6.56 -10.00 -12.06
CA ALA A 94 7.37 -9.33 -11.05
C ALA A 94 8.86 -9.63 -11.22
N THR A 95 9.22 -10.90 -11.46
CA THR A 95 10.62 -11.29 -11.65
C THR A 95 11.20 -10.80 -12.98
N ALA A 96 10.41 -10.80 -14.06
CA ALA A 96 10.83 -10.29 -15.36
C ALA A 96 11.01 -8.76 -15.33
N ALA A 97 10.07 -8.04 -14.71
CA ALA A 97 10.16 -6.59 -14.52
C ALA A 97 11.40 -6.23 -13.69
N PHE A 98 11.58 -6.93 -12.55
CA PHE A 98 12.78 -6.79 -11.71
C PHE A 98 14.06 -6.99 -12.50
N ALA A 99 14.20 -8.14 -13.19
CA ALA A 99 15.43 -8.50 -13.88
C ALA A 99 15.72 -7.55 -15.05
N LEU A 100 14.70 -7.19 -15.84
CA LEU A 100 14.87 -6.31 -16.99
C LEU A 100 15.27 -4.90 -16.55
N VAL A 101 14.55 -4.32 -15.57
CA VAL A 101 14.84 -2.96 -15.10
C VAL A 101 16.18 -2.92 -14.38
N ALA A 102 16.51 -3.91 -13.54
CA ALA A 102 17.83 -4.00 -12.92
C ALA A 102 18.93 -4.10 -13.97
N PHE A 103 18.77 -4.94 -14.99
CA PHE A 103 19.77 -5.09 -16.05
C PHE A 103 19.99 -3.79 -16.84
N LEU A 104 18.90 -3.16 -17.30
CA LEU A 104 18.98 -1.91 -18.08
C LEU A 104 19.54 -0.76 -17.25
N THR A 105 19.12 -0.64 -15.99
CA THR A 105 19.62 0.38 -15.06
C THR A 105 21.11 0.17 -14.79
N PHE A 106 21.54 -1.07 -14.59
CA PHE A 106 22.95 -1.40 -14.39
C PHE A 106 23.80 -1.03 -15.62
N MET A 107 23.35 -1.36 -16.83
CA MET A 107 24.06 -0.99 -18.06
C MET A 107 24.19 0.52 -18.19
N LEU A 108 23.10 1.25 -17.94
CA LEU A 108 23.07 2.71 -18.04
C LEU A 108 24.00 3.36 -17.00
N LEU A 109 23.86 2.99 -15.73
CA LEU A 109 24.68 3.55 -14.63
C LEU A 109 26.17 3.19 -14.78
N SER A 110 26.48 1.97 -15.23
CA SER A 110 27.87 1.57 -15.48
C SER A 110 28.49 2.35 -16.64
N SER A 111 27.70 2.66 -17.68
CA SER A 111 28.20 3.40 -18.85
C SER A 111 28.59 4.85 -18.52
N VAL A 112 27.92 5.47 -17.54
CA VAL A 112 28.23 6.83 -17.07
C VAL A 112 29.25 6.85 -15.92
N GLY A 113 29.81 5.67 -15.55
CA GLY A 113 30.78 5.55 -14.47
C GLY A 113 30.20 5.80 -13.08
N PHE A 114 28.91 5.55 -12.88
CA PHE A 114 28.25 5.75 -11.59
C PHE A 114 28.82 4.78 -10.54
N PRO A 115 29.25 5.28 -9.36
CA PRO A 115 29.77 4.42 -8.31
C PRO A 115 28.68 3.49 -7.80
N GLN A 116 29.01 2.21 -7.63
CA GLN A 116 28.09 1.20 -7.09
C GLN A 116 26.80 1.04 -7.91
N ALA A 117 26.91 1.08 -9.24
CA ALA A 117 25.80 0.88 -10.17
C ALA A 117 24.96 -0.38 -9.90
N PHE A 118 25.54 -1.46 -9.37
CA PHE A 118 24.86 -2.74 -9.17
C PHE A 118 23.82 -2.72 -8.02
N PRO A 119 24.17 -2.34 -6.77
CA PRO A 119 23.18 -2.14 -5.71
C PRO A 119 22.05 -1.18 -6.09
N THR A 120 22.38 -0.05 -6.72
CA THR A 120 21.38 0.92 -7.19
C THR A 120 20.44 0.30 -8.22
N ALA A 121 20.98 -0.45 -9.17
CA ALA A 121 20.17 -1.11 -10.19
C ALA A 121 19.21 -2.17 -9.60
N ILE A 122 19.66 -2.94 -8.60
CA ILE A 122 18.79 -3.89 -7.89
C ILE A 122 17.64 -3.17 -7.18
N LEU A 123 17.91 -2.02 -6.54
CA LEU A 123 16.86 -1.18 -5.94
C LEU A 123 15.83 -0.73 -6.97
N PHE A 124 16.27 -0.19 -8.12
CA PHE A 124 15.36 0.22 -9.19
C PHE A 124 14.56 -0.96 -9.76
N GLY A 125 15.19 -2.13 -9.93
CA GLY A 125 14.50 -3.35 -10.33
C GLY A 125 13.41 -3.75 -9.33
N ALA A 126 13.70 -3.68 -8.03
CA ALA A 126 12.74 -4.03 -6.98
C ALA A 126 11.56 -3.08 -6.96
N VAL A 127 11.80 -1.77 -7.03
CA VAL A 127 10.72 -0.77 -7.10
C VAL A 127 9.88 -0.96 -8.38
N ALA A 128 10.50 -1.28 -9.51
CA ALA A 128 9.79 -1.49 -10.77
C ALA A 128 8.94 -2.77 -10.80
N SER A 129 9.21 -3.73 -9.91
CA SER A 129 8.36 -4.91 -9.75
C SER A 129 7.02 -4.59 -9.07
N ALA A 130 6.91 -3.44 -8.39
CA ALA A 130 5.71 -3.01 -7.71
C ALA A 130 4.70 -2.42 -8.70
N THR A 131 3.53 -3.02 -8.78
CA THR A 131 2.36 -2.41 -9.44
C THR A 131 1.51 -1.73 -8.37
N ALA A 132 1.01 -0.51 -8.63
CA ALA A 132 0.25 0.24 -7.63
C ALA A 132 -1.20 -0.28 -7.57
N PRO A 133 -1.61 -0.99 -6.49
CA PRO A 133 -2.94 -1.58 -6.44
C PRO A 133 -4.02 -0.52 -6.29
N ALA A 134 -3.75 0.54 -5.53
CA ALA A 134 -4.70 1.59 -5.20
C ALA A 134 -5.25 2.32 -6.43
N ALA A 135 -4.38 2.79 -7.32
CA ALA A 135 -4.79 3.57 -8.48
C ALA A 135 -5.57 2.73 -9.49
N THR A 136 -5.18 1.47 -9.68
CA THR A 136 -5.85 0.56 -10.63
C THR A 136 -7.17 0.06 -10.06
N ALA A 137 -7.23 -0.30 -8.77
CA ALA A 137 -8.46 -0.66 -8.08
C ALA A 137 -9.46 0.51 -8.08
N ASP A 138 -9.00 1.74 -7.83
CA ASP A 138 -9.87 2.92 -7.86
C ASP A 138 -10.50 3.14 -9.24
N VAL A 139 -9.76 2.90 -10.32
CA VAL A 139 -10.33 2.96 -11.68
C VAL A 139 -11.35 1.84 -11.92
N VAL A 140 -11.06 0.62 -11.44
CA VAL A 140 -12.00 -0.51 -11.55
C VAL A 140 -13.31 -0.21 -10.83
N TRP A 141 -13.23 0.32 -9.61
CA TRP A 141 -14.38 0.72 -8.80
C TRP A 141 -15.10 1.94 -9.40
N GLU A 142 -14.35 2.95 -9.86
CA GLU A 142 -14.90 4.14 -10.53
C GLU A 142 -15.69 3.77 -11.79
N CYS A 143 -15.21 2.77 -12.54
CA CYS A 143 -15.88 2.29 -13.75
C CYS A 143 -16.99 1.27 -13.47
N GLU A 144 -17.22 0.88 -12.21
CA GLU A 144 -18.17 -0.16 -11.81
C GLU A 144 -17.94 -1.47 -12.61
N CYS A 145 -16.67 -1.82 -12.85
CA CYS A 145 -16.29 -2.97 -13.66
C CYS A 145 -16.46 -4.28 -12.89
N GLU A 146 -17.25 -5.23 -13.42
CA GLU A 146 -17.37 -6.57 -12.84
C GLU A 146 -17.11 -7.68 -13.86
N GLY A 147 -16.47 -8.76 -13.41
CA GLY A 147 -16.28 -9.96 -14.24
C GLY A 147 -15.00 -10.74 -13.95
N PRO A 148 -14.77 -11.84 -14.70
CA PRO A 148 -13.65 -12.74 -14.46
C PRO A 148 -12.28 -12.11 -14.68
N VAL A 149 -12.18 -11.12 -15.57
CA VAL A 149 -10.94 -10.36 -15.82
C VAL A 149 -10.68 -9.42 -14.65
N THR A 150 -11.69 -8.68 -14.18
CA THR A 150 -11.58 -7.78 -13.04
C THR A 150 -11.18 -8.50 -11.77
N SER A 151 -11.83 -9.63 -11.42
CA SER A 151 -11.44 -10.42 -10.24
C SER A 151 -10.02 -10.98 -10.36
N SER A 152 -9.58 -11.31 -11.58
CA SER A 152 -8.21 -11.75 -11.83
C SER A 152 -7.22 -10.59 -11.65
N LEU A 153 -7.56 -9.40 -12.15
CA LEU A 153 -6.78 -8.18 -12.00
C LEU A 153 -6.64 -7.79 -10.52
N MET A 154 -7.74 -7.75 -9.76
CA MET A 154 -7.73 -7.44 -8.33
C MET A 154 -6.85 -8.42 -7.53
N PHE A 155 -6.90 -9.71 -7.88
CA PHE A 155 -6.01 -10.70 -7.29
C PHE A 155 -4.53 -10.45 -7.64
N VAL A 156 -4.23 -10.15 -8.90
CA VAL A 156 -2.86 -9.85 -9.34
C VAL A 156 -2.33 -8.61 -8.61
N LEU A 157 -3.11 -7.52 -8.56
CA LEU A 157 -2.75 -6.30 -7.83
C LEU A 157 -2.44 -6.58 -6.34
N ALA A 158 -3.22 -7.45 -5.70
CA ALA A 158 -2.99 -7.84 -4.32
C ALA A 158 -1.71 -8.67 -4.14
N ALA A 159 -1.50 -9.65 -5.02
CA ALA A 159 -0.36 -10.55 -4.95
C ALA A 159 0.95 -9.84 -5.34
N ASP A 160 0.89 -8.86 -6.24
CA ASP A 160 2.01 -8.01 -6.62
C ASP A 160 2.51 -7.15 -5.45
N ASP A 161 1.61 -6.63 -4.59
CA ASP A 161 2.02 -5.85 -3.42
C ASP A 161 2.88 -6.70 -2.46
N ILE A 162 2.54 -7.98 -2.31
CA ILE A 162 3.36 -8.94 -1.53
C ILE A 162 4.73 -9.11 -2.19
N ALA A 163 4.76 -9.33 -3.51
CA ALA A 163 6.01 -9.49 -4.25
C ALA A 163 6.89 -8.23 -4.16
N ALA A 164 6.28 -7.05 -4.26
CA ALA A 164 6.91 -5.75 -4.15
C ALA A 164 7.56 -5.54 -2.78
N VAL A 165 6.84 -5.82 -1.69
CA VAL A 165 7.38 -5.75 -0.32
C VAL A 165 8.57 -6.68 -0.16
N ILE A 166 8.47 -7.93 -0.65
CA ILE A 166 9.57 -8.90 -0.60
C ILE A 166 10.80 -8.40 -1.35
N LEU A 167 10.63 -8.02 -2.62
CA LEU A 167 11.73 -7.61 -3.49
C LEU A 167 12.36 -6.31 -3.00
N THR A 168 11.55 -5.33 -2.60
CA THR A 168 12.02 -4.01 -2.16
C THR A 168 12.78 -4.11 -0.84
N ASN A 169 12.22 -4.80 0.16
CA ASN A 169 12.92 -4.98 1.44
C ASN A 169 14.22 -5.77 1.26
N SER A 170 14.23 -6.79 0.39
CA SER A 170 15.44 -7.56 0.10
C SER A 170 16.49 -6.72 -0.63
N ALA A 171 16.07 -5.88 -1.58
CA ALA A 171 16.95 -4.97 -2.30
C ALA A 171 17.54 -3.88 -1.40
N ILE A 172 16.74 -3.31 -0.49
CA ILE A 172 17.21 -2.35 0.52
C ILE A 172 18.23 -3.01 1.45
N ALA A 173 17.93 -4.20 1.97
CA ALA A 173 18.85 -4.91 2.85
C ALA A 173 20.18 -5.26 2.13
N PHE A 174 20.10 -5.69 0.86
CA PHE A 174 21.28 -5.91 0.03
C PHE A 174 22.08 -4.62 -0.20
N ALA A 175 21.40 -3.51 -0.53
CA ALA A 175 22.05 -2.23 -0.74
C ALA A 175 22.78 -1.76 0.53
N LEU A 176 22.11 -1.78 1.69
CA LEU A 176 22.71 -1.38 2.97
C LEU A 176 23.97 -2.20 3.30
N TRP A 177 23.95 -3.50 3.04
CA TRP A 177 25.12 -4.37 3.22
C TRP A 177 26.32 -3.96 2.35
N VAL A 178 26.08 -3.45 1.13
CA VAL A 178 27.14 -2.97 0.23
C VAL A 178 27.59 -1.54 0.56
N TYR A 179 26.65 -0.64 0.88
CA TYR A 179 26.94 0.77 1.13
C TYR A 179 27.54 1.03 2.51
N VAL A 180 27.27 0.19 3.50
CA VAL A 180 27.73 0.37 4.89
C VAL A 180 28.53 -0.86 5.34
N PRO A 181 29.82 -0.95 4.98
CA PRO A 181 30.70 -2.03 5.43
C PRO A 181 30.70 -2.17 6.96
N ASP A 182 30.73 -3.40 7.47
CA ASP A 182 30.74 -3.79 8.90
C ASP A 182 29.47 -3.51 9.72
N SER A 183 28.40 -2.96 9.14
CA SER A 183 27.16 -2.66 9.88
C SER A 183 26.19 -3.84 10.02
N LEU A 184 26.21 -4.79 9.07
CA LEU A 184 25.18 -5.84 8.98
C LEU A 184 25.80 -7.20 8.64
N ALA A 185 25.40 -8.22 9.39
CA ALA A 185 25.71 -9.60 9.05
C ALA A 185 24.88 -10.03 7.83
N PHE A 186 25.46 -10.78 6.90
CA PHE A 186 24.72 -11.31 5.74
C PHE A 186 23.47 -12.13 6.15
N THR A 187 23.50 -12.75 7.32
CA THR A 187 22.34 -13.45 7.89
C THR A 187 21.17 -12.51 8.20
N SER A 188 21.43 -11.29 8.69
CA SER A 188 20.35 -10.35 9.00
C SER A 188 19.63 -9.89 7.74
N VAL A 189 20.39 -9.63 6.66
CA VAL A 189 19.87 -9.25 5.33
C VAL A 189 18.88 -10.29 4.77
N LEU A 190 19.10 -11.57 5.03
CA LEU A 190 18.31 -12.66 4.45
C LEU A 190 17.11 -13.03 5.33
N PHE A 191 17.26 -13.03 6.66
CA PHE A 191 16.21 -13.46 7.58
C PHE A 191 15.26 -12.34 8.01
N GLN A 192 15.71 -11.08 8.11
CA GLN A 192 14.87 -9.98 8.59
C GLN A 192 13.65 -9.70 7.69
N PRO A 193 13.76 -9.67 6.34
CA PRO A 193 12.59 -9.50 5.47
C PRO A 193 11.57 -10.64 5.64
N VAL A 194 12.05 -11.87 5.78
CA VAL A 194 11.20 -13.05 6.00
C VAL A 194 10.43 -12.93 7.31
N ILE A 195 11.09 -12.53 8.39
CA ILE A 195 10.44 -12.29 9.69
C ILE A 195 9.37 -11.20 9.58
N GLY A 196 9.63 -10.10 8.85
CA GLY A 196 8.66 -9.03 8.64
C GLY A 196 7.36 -9.51 7.97
N ILE A 197 7.48 -10.37 6.95
CA ILE A 197 6.32 -10.99 6.26
C ILE A 197 5.53 -11.87 7.22
N PHE A 198 6.21 -12.77 7.94
CA PHE A 198 5.55 -13.64 8.92
C PHE A 198 4.87 -12.83 10.03
N GLY A 199 5.52 -11.77 10.53
CA GLY A 199 4.95 -10.84 11.51
C GLY A 199 3.66 -10.19 11.00
N SER A 200 3.65 -9.78 9.73
CA SER A 200 2.47 -9.18 9.08
C SER A 200 1.30 -10.17 9.01
N VAL A 201 1.57 -11.41 8.61
CA VAL A 201 0.56 -12.49 8.55
C VAL A 201 0.01 -12.80 9.94
N ILE A 202 0.88 -12.95 10.95
CA ILE A 202 0.47 -13.26 12.31
C ILE A 202 -0.44 -12.16 12.86
N LEU A 203 -0.03 -10.90 12.75
CA LEU A 203 -0.82 -9.77 13.26
C LEU A 203 -2.16 -9.64 12.52
N GLY A 204 -2.17 -9.79 11.19
CA GLY A 204 -3.41 -9.79 10.42
C GLY A 204 -4.38 -10.89 10.84
N ILE A 205 -3.88 -12.12 11.06
CA ILE A 205 -4.71 -13.24 11.57
C ILE A 205 -5.24 -12.93 12.97
N VAL A 206 -4.38 -12.45 13.88
CA VAL A 206 -4.77 -12.15 15.27
C VAL A 206 -5.89 -11.11 15.30
N PHE A 207 -5.71 -9.98 14.61
CA PHE A 207 -6.73 -8.92 14.55
C PHE A 207 -8.00 -9.39 13.85
N GLY A 208 -7.90 -10.19 12.79
CA GLY A 208 -9.06 -10.78 12.13
C GLY A 208 -9.84 -11.74 13.01
N LEU A 209 -9.16 -12.62 13.75
CA LEU A 209 -9.83 -13.51 14.71
C LEU A 209 -10.51 -12.74 15.86
N ILE A 210 -9.86 -11.67 16.34
CA ILE A 210 -10.44 -10.79 17.36
C ILE A 210 -11.72 -10.13 16.83
N PHE A 211 -11.69 -9.62 15.60
CA PHE A 211 -12.85 -8.97 14.97
C PHE A 211 -13.99 -9.96 14.66
N LEU A 212 -13.69 -11.22 14.34
CA LEU A 212 -14.69 -12.24 14.07
C LEU A 212 -15.56 -12.60 15.30
N TYR A 213 -15.10 -12.34 16.52
CA TYR A 213 -15.89 -12.57 17.72
C TYR A 213 -17.14 -11.64 17.81
N PRO A 214 -17.00 -10.30 17.81
CA PRO A 214 -18.13 -9.39 17.84
C PRO A 214 -18.92 -9.40 16.53
N VAL A 215 -18.29 -9.65 15.37
CA VAL A 215 -19.01 -9.67 14.09
C VAL A 215 -20.11 -10.71 14.03
N ASN A 216 -19.98 -11.83 14.75
CA ASN A 216 -20.98 -12.88 14.77
C ASN A 216 -22.14 -12.58 15.74
N THR A 217 -22.00 -11.59 16.61
CA THR A 217 -22.96 -11.27 17.68
C THR A 217 -23.71 -9.96 17.39
N GLU A 218 -23.05 -8.97 16.80
CA GLU A 218 -23.65 -7.68 16.49
C GLU A 218 -24.34 -7.68 15.11
N ASN A 219 -25.56 -7.14 15.07
CA ASN A 219 -26.38 -7.05 13.85
C ASN A 219 -26.46 -5.61 13.32
N ASP A 220 -26.09 -4.63 14.13
CA ASP A 220 -26.01 -3.23 13.71
C ASP A 220 -24.79 -3.00 12.81
N ARG A 221 -25.06 -2.70 11.53
CA ARG A 221 -24.04 -2.47 10.51
C ARG A 221 -23.19 -1.23 10.77
N GLY A 222 -23.77 -0.19 11.39
CA GLY A 222 -23.04 1.03 11.72
C GLY A 222 -21.99 0.77 12.79
N LYS A 223 -22.36 0.04 13.85
CA LYS A 223 -21.42 -0.34 14.92
C LYS A 223 -20.32 -1.27 14.43
N LEU A 224 -20.65 -2.19 13.51
CA LEU A 224 -19.65 -3.06 12.91
C LEU A 224 -18.63 -2.26 12.09
N LEU A 225 -19.07 -1.26 11.33
CA LEU A 225 -18.20 -0.36 10.58
C LEU A 225 -17.29 0.47 11.52
N GLU A 226 -17.85 1.04 12.58
CA GLU A 226 -17.08 1.78 13.60
C GLU A 226 -15.99 0.91 14.23
N LEU A 227 -16.34 -0.33 14.58
CA LEU A 227 -15.40 -1.30 15.13
C LEU A 227 -14.34 -1.72 14.11
N GLU A 228 -14.72 -1.94 12.85
CA GLU A 228 -13.83 -2.35 11.77
C GLU A 228 -12.77 -1.28 11.51
N ILE A 229 -13.19 -0.02 11.34
CA ILE A 229 -12.28 1.13 11.20
C ILE A 229 -11.36 1.23 12.42
N GLY A 230 -11.93 1.12 13.62
CA GLY A 230 -11.15 1.14 14.86
C GLY A 230 -10.10 0.02 14.93
N MET A 231 -10.44 -1.18 14.48
CA MET A 231 -9.52 -2.33 14.44
C MET A 231 -8.44 -2.18 13.39
N VAL A 232 -8.74 -1.63 12.21
CA VAL A 232 -7.72 -1.33 11.19
C VAL A 232 -6.75 -0.26 11.70
N ILE A 233 -7.25 0.84 12.26
CA ILE A 233 -6.41 1.88 12.87
C ILE A 233 -5.53 1.29 13.99
N LEU A 234 -6.12 0.46 14.86
CA LEU A 234 -5.41 -0.18 15.95
C LEU A 234 -4.31 -1.15 15.45
N LEU A 235 -4.60 -1.93 14.40
CA LEU A 235 -3.63 -2.81 13.75
C LEU A 235 -2.42 -2.02 13.23
N ILE A 236 -2.68 -0.95 12.47
CA ILE A 236 -1.64 -0.11 11.88
C ILE A 236 -0.80 0.54 12.98
N GLY A 237 -1.43 1.17 13.98
CA GLY A 237 -0.70 1.79 15.09
C GLY A 237 0.10 0.79 15.94
N PHE A 238 -0.40 -0.44 16.11
CA PHE A 238 0.33 -1.51 16.79
C PHE A 238 1.56 -1.95 15.99
N ILE A 239 1.43 -2.09 14.66
CA ILE A 239 2.55 -2.40 13.76
C ILE A 239 3.60 -1.30 13.78
N GLU A 240 3.21 -0.03 13.68
CA GLU A 240 4.12 1.12 13.76
C GLU A 240 4.89 1.11 15.09
N THR A 241 4.19 0.87 16.21
CA THR A 241 4.83 0.79 17.53
C THR A 241 5.84 -0.36 17.61
N ILE A 242 5.52 -1.52 17.05
CA ILE A 242 6.45 -2.67 17.00
C ILE A 242 7.66 -2.35 16.11
N ASN A 243 7.45 -1.77 14.94
CA ASN A 243 8.52 -1.41 14.01
C ASN A 243 9.48 -0.40 14.66
N LEU A 244 8.97 0.66 15.31
CA LEU A 244 9.78 1.62 16.04
C LEU A 244 10.58 0.96 17.18
N TYR A 245 9.94 0.04 17.91
CA TYR A 245 10.62 -0.71 18.96
C TYR A 245 11.74 -1.59 18.40
N LEU A 246 11.50 -2.33 17.31
CA LEU A 246 12.50 -3.18 16.65
C LEU A 246 13.66 -2.37 16.09
N GLU A 247 13.38 -1.23 15.46
CA GLU A 247 14.38 -0.31 14.94
C GLU A 247 15.25 0.26 16.07
N SER A 248 14.66 0.63 17.22
CA SER A 248 15.41 1.10 18.39
C SER A 248 16.39 0.07 18.96
N GLN A 249 16.12 -1.23 18.74
CA GLN A 249 16.99 -2.34 19.14
C GLN A 249 18.04 -2.68 18.06
N GLY A 250 18.05 -1.98 16.92
CA GLY A 250 18.96 -2.21 15.81
C GLY A 250 18.55 -3.33 14.86
N PHE A 251 17.29 -3.81 14.94
CA PHE A 251 16.77 -4.76 13.95
C PHE A 251 16.20 -4.03 12.74
N LEU A 252 16.61 -4.42 11.53
CA LEU A 252 16.02 -3.93 10.27
C LEU A 252 14.81 -4.78 9.86
N ILE A 253 13.96 -5.12 10.84
CA ILE A 253 12.74 -5.86 10.60
C ILE A 253 11.62 -4.83 10.42
N HIS A 254 11.05 -4.79 9.22
CA HIS A 254 9.89 -3.95 8.93
C HIS A 254 8.67 -4.84 8.67
N ILE A 255 7.70 -4.78 9.58
CA ILE A 255 6.39 -5.41 9.41
C ILE A 255 5.54 -4.49 8.51
N SER A 256 4.92 -5.07 7.47
CA SER A 256 4.09 -4.32 6.53
C SER A 256 2.67 -4.18 7.06
N ASP A 257 2.25 -2.94 7.26
CA ASP A 257 0.90 -2.50 7.58
C ASP A 257 -0.12 -2.90 6.51
N ILE A 258 0.19 -2.67 5.23
CA ILE A 258 -0.68 -3.05 4.09
C ILE A 258 -0.93 -4.54 4.08
N PHE A 259 0.14 -5.33 4.17
CA PHE A 259 0.03 -6.78 4.05
C PHE A 259 -0.69 -7.39 5.27
N ALA A 260 -0.44 -6.89 6.47
CA ALA A 260 -1.18 -7.31 7.65
C ALA A 260 -2.67 -6.98 7.53
N ALA A 261 -3.02 -5.78 7.04
CA ALA A 261 -4.39 -5.38 6.83
C ALA A 261 -5.08 -6.21 5.73
N MET A 262 -4.36 -6.59 4.68
CA MET A 262 -4.85 -7.50 3.64
C MET A 262 -5.18 -8.89 4.18
N VAL A 263 -4.32 -9.45 5.03
CA VAL A 263 -4.59 -10.72 5.72
C VAL A 263 -5.80 -10.59 6.65
N PHE A 264 -5.92 -9.47 7.36
CA PHE A 264 -7.08 -9.15 8.18
C PHE A 264 -8.38 -9.14 7.36
N GLY A 265 -8.45 -8.32 6.30
CA GLY A 265 -9.63 -8.22 5.43
C GLY A 265 -10.02 -9.54 4.77
N TYR A 266 -9.03 -10.31 4.29
CA TYR A 266 -9.25 -11.64 3.74
C TYR A 266 -9.89 -12.59 4.75
N LEU A 267 -9.37 -12.62 5.98
CA LEU A 267 -9.89 -13.51 7.02
C LEU A 267 -11.32 -13.14 7.40
N VAL A 268 -11.61 -11.84 7.54
CA VAL A 268 -12.95 -11.33 7.83
C VAL A 268 -13.93 -11.74 6.75
N ARG A 269 -13.61 -11.46 5.48
CA ARG A 269 -14.46 -11.81 4.34
C ARG A 269 -14.71 -13.31 4.24
N SER A 270 -13.68 -14.14 4.44
CA SER A 270 -13.79 -15.59 4.28
C SER A 270 -14.72 -16.26 5.31
N ARG A 271 -15.06 -15.56 6.40
CA ARG A 271 -15.83 -16.10 7.53
C ARG A 271 -17.14 -15.36 7.81
N ILE A 272 -17.36 -14.19 7.21
CA ILE A 272 -18.62 -13.44 7.33
C ILE A 272 -19.73 -14.10 6.49
N SER A 273 -20.97 -14.11 7.01
CA SER A 273 -22.16 -14.53 6.27
C SER A 273 -22.52 -13.52 5.16
N HIS A 274 -23.11 -14.00 4.06
CA HIS A 274 -23.45 -13.16 2.90
C HIS A 274 -24.38 -11.98 3.27
N ASP A 275 -25.20 -12.07 4.32
CA ASP A 275 -26.10 -11.00 4.76
C ASP A 275 -25.40 -9.71 5.28
N LYS A 276 -24.09 -9.80 5.56
CA LYS A 276 -23.26 -8.66 6.03
C LYS A 276 -22.33 -8.09 4.95
N GLU A 277 -22.60 -8.41 3.67
CA GLU A 277 -21.83 -7.95 2.51
C GLU A 277 -21.74 -6.43 2.31
N GLN A 278 -22.65 -5.66 2.90
CA GLN A 278 -22.74 -4.21 2.70
C GLN A 278 -21.81 -3.38 3.61
N VAL A 279 -21.14 -4.00 4.58
CA VAL A 279 -20.18 -3.31 5.46
C VAL A 279 -18.93 -2.80 4.68
N PRO A 280 -18.31 -3.60 3.80
CA PRO A 280 -17.23 -3.18 2.88
C PRO A 280 -17.57 -1.95 2.01
N GLU A 281 -18.78 -1.89 1.45
CA GLU A 281 -19.21 -0.75 0.63
C GLU A 281 -19.30 0.54 1.45
N LEU A 282 -19.68 0.44 2.73
CA LEU A 282 -19.71 1.57 3.64
C LEU A 282 -18.29 2.00 4.03
N LEU A 283 -17.37 1.04 4.19
CA LEU A 283 -15.97 1.30 4.44
C LEU A 283 -15.35 2.09 3.27
N GLU A 284 -15.55 1.66 2.03
CA GLU A 284 -15.08 2.38 0.83
C GLU A 284 -15.52 3.86 0.81
N ARG A 285 -16.78 4.13 1.19
CA ARG A 285 -17.29 5.52 1.26
C ARG A 285 -16.61 6.35 2.35
N VAL A 286 -16.36 5.77 3.52
CA VAL A 286 -15.65 6.44 4.62
C VAL A 286 -14.16 6.60 4.29
N MET A 287 -13.61 5.73 3.45
CA MET A 287 -12.23 5.73 3.01
C MET A 287 -11.89 6.80 1.99
N ALA A 288 -12.84 7.20 1.15
CA ALA A 288 -12.57 8.10 0.04
C ALA A 288 -11.80 9.38 0.44
N PRO A 289 -12.16 10.12 1.52
CA PRO A 289 -11.39 11.31 1.94
C PRO A 289 -9.96 10.99 2.37
N ILE A 290 -9.73 9.85 3.02
CA ILE A 290 -8.39 9.42 3.47
C ILE A 290 -7.51 9.10 2.25
N VAL A 291 -8.06 8.38 1.27
CA VAL A 291 -7.38 8.07 0.00
C VAL A 291 -7.08 9.34 -0.80
N MET A 292 -8.00 10.31 -0.82
CA MET A 292 -7.74 11.63 -1.43
C MET A 292 -6.52 12.32 -0.78
N ILE A 293 -6.48 12.39 0.56
CA ILE A 293 -5.37 13.01 1.28
C ILE A 293 -4.06 12.26 0.99
N PHE A 294 -4.08 10.94 0.93
CA PHE A 294 -2.92 10.13 0.53
C PHE A 294 -2.37 10.54 -0.84
N PHE A 295 -3.20 10.56 -1.89
CA PHE A 295 -2.74 10.93 -3.23
C PHE A 295 -2.32 12.40 -3.33
N VAL A 296 -2.94 13.30 -2.57
CA VAL A 296 -2.48 14.69 -2.43
C VAL A 296 -1.07 14.74 -1.83
N MET A 297 -0.78 13.97 -0.77
CA MET A 297 0.56 13.91 -0.18
C MET A 297 1.60 13.32 -1.13
N VAL A 298 1.22 12.29 -1.90
CA VAL A 298 2.08 11.72 -2.97
C VAL A 298 2.45 12.80 -3.99
N GLY A 299 1.46 13.55 -4.48
CA GLY A 299 1.70 14.66 -5.41
C GLY A 299 2.56 15.78 -4.82
N GLY A 300 2.33 16.12 -3.55
CA GLY A 300 3.14 17.10 -2.82
C GLY A 300 4.62 16.71 -2.71
N ARG A 301 4.90 15.44 -2.39
CA ARG A 301 6.27 14.91 -2.36
C ARG A 301 6.95 14.97 -3.72
N MET A 302 6.23 14.64 -4.79
CA MET A 302 6.77 14.74 -6.16
C MET A 302 7.18 16.16 -6.51
N ALA A 303 6.38 17.16 -6.13
CA ALA A 303 6.69 18.56 -6.40
C ALA A 303 7.95 19.04 -5.67
N GLN A 304 8.17 18.59 -4.43
CA GLN A 304 9.35 18.97 -3.63
C GLN A 304 10.66 18.43 -4.22
N LEU A 305 10.63 17.30 -4.93
CA LEU A 305 11.80 16.78 -5.63
C LEU A 305 12.18 17.60 -6.87
N LEU A 306 11.28 18.48 -7.35
CA LEU A 306 11.47 19.30 -8.54
C LEU A 306 11.95 20.73 -8.24
N THR A 307 11.95 21.14 -6.97
CA THR A 307 12.30 22.49 -6.49
C THR A 307 13.55 22.47 -5.64
#